data_AF-A0A5M9JBI9-F1
#
_entry.id   AF-A0A5M9JBI9-F1
#
_cell.length_a   1.000
_cell.length_b   1.000
_cell.length_c   1.000
_cell.angle_alpha   90.00
_cell.angle_beta   90.00
_cell.angle_gamma   90.00
#
_symmetry.space_group_name_H-M   'P 1'
#
loop_
_entity.id
_entity.type
_entity.pdbx_description
1 polymer ?
#
loop_
_entity_poly.entity_id
_entity_poly.type
_entity_poly.pdbx_seq_one_letter_code
_entity_poly.pdbx_strand_id
1 'polypeptide(L)'
;MTHSPGKLFKQIYRAIFKDRIAALARNEIASYVVIRVLNRLSKEDLEEAVTEISPQIDGLVARNRTNIIKVLLERCQVRRASTEALTNSIAAAYGSDKNQLMLKMADISLETLTAATAPPGATDDGTPAPVVIHPKSTPSQLHGSLLAQAMLKIPGPPAQLIQNALLALPTSTILALSLYQTTTHIIQASLLPSPPNTPSNLLFRRKLINSMISPATSTTASTQPPIITLSLSSAGTHILDSLLHTTHDSHLYFFGFSLFSL
;
A
#
# COMPACT_ATOMS: atom_id res chain seq x y z
N MET A 1 -12.37 25.54 3.00
CA MET A 1 -12.67 24.50 4.01
C MET A 1 -11.61 24.33 5.08
N THR A 2 -10.31 24.39 4.75
CA THR A 2 -9.23 24.15 5.73
C THR A 2 -9.23 25.13 6.91
N HIS A 3 -9.43 26.43 6.64
CA HIS A 3 -9.31 27.49 7.65
C HIS A 3 -10.65 28.05 8.16
N SER A 4 -11.79 27.44 7.83
CA SER A 4 -13.08 27.97 8.29
C SER A 4 -13.30 27.71 9.79
N PRO A 5 -13.85 28.66 10.56
CA PRO A 5 -14.23 28.44 11.96
C PRO A 5 -15.17 27.25 12.13
N GLY A 6 -15.09 26.53 13.25
CA GLY A 6 -15.82 25.27 13.45
C GLY A 6 -17.34 25.36 13.29
N LYS A 7 -17.96 26.45 13.78
CA LYS A 7 -19.40 26.71 13.61
C LYS A 7 -19.78 26.87 12.14
N LEU A 8 -19.03 27.69 11.41
CA LEU A 8 -19.23 27.92 9.98
C LEU A 8 -19.01 26.64 9.16
N PHE A 9 -17.97 25.86 9.48
CA PHE A 9 -17.74 24.57 8.83
C PHE A 9 -18.94 23.62 8.96
N LYS A 10 -19.49 23.47 10.18
CA LYS A 10 -20.66 22.62 10.41
C LYS A 10 -21.89 23.08 9.61
N GLN A 11 -22.12 24.39 9.54
CA GLN A 11 -23.21 24.94 8.72
C GLN A 11 -23.03 24.62 7.24
N ILE A 12 -21.83 24.84 6.69
CA ILE A 12 -21.56 24.55 5.27
C ILE A 12 -21.64 23.05 5.00
N TYR A 13 -21.12 22.20 5.89
CA TYR A 13 -21.20 20.75 5.76
C TYR A 13 -22.65 20.28 5.64
N ARG A 14 -23.51 20.70 6.59
CA ARG A 14 -24.93 20.33 6.61
C ARG A 14 -25.68 20.84 5.39
N ALA A 15 -25.41 22.07 4.97
CA ALA A 15 -26.17 22.69 3.87
C ALA A 15 -25.75 22.20 2.47
N ILE A 16 -24.47 21.85 2.27
CA ILE A 16 -23.93 21.61 0.92
C ILE A 16 -23.47 20.17 0.72
N PHE A 17 -22.81 19.58 1.73
CA PHE A 17 -22.05 18.34 1.58
C PHE A 17 -22.80 17.13 2.08
N LYS A 18 -23.51 17.22 3.23
CA LYS A 18 -24.08 16.08 3.93
C LYS A 18 -24.83 15.13 3.00
N ASP A 19 -25.88 15.61 2.34
CA ASP A 19 -26.77 14.76 1.51
C ASP A 19 -26.20 14.45 0.11
N ARG A 20 -25.03 14.99 -0.25
CA ARG A 20 -24.46 14.87 -1.60
C ARG A 20 -22.99 14.44 -1.59
N ILE A 21 -22.46 14.00 -0.46
CA ILE A 21 -21.02 13.78 -0.32
C ILE A 21 -20.54 12.67 -1.25
N ALA A 22 -21.34 11.62 -1.46
CA ALA A 22 -21.07 10.55 -2.40
C ALA A 22 -21.05 11.03 -3.86
N ALA A 23 -21.97 11.91 -4.25
CA ALA A 23 -22.00 12.48 -5.60
C ALA A 23 -20.79 13.40 -5.85
N LEU A 24 -20.46 14.24 -4.87
CA LEU A 24 -19.30 15.15 -4.95
C LEU A 24 -17.97 14.38 -4.94
N ALA A 25 -17.88 13.27 -4.21
CA ALA A 25 -16.71 12.39 -4.17
C ALA A 25 -16.38 11.80 -5.55
N ARG A 26 -17.40 11.52 -6.37
CA ARG A 26 -17.23 11.03 -7.74
C ARG A 26 -16.95 12.11 -8.77
N ASN A 27 -16.93 13.38 -8.41
CA ASN A 27 -16.57 14.44 -9.34
C ASN A 27 -15.06 14.66 -9.35
N GLU A 28 -14.47 14.88 -10.53
CA GLU A 28 -13.01 15.10 -10.66
C GLU A 28 -12.51 16.30 -9.85
N ILE A 29 -13.21 17.43 -9.91
CA ILE A 29 -12.78 18.69 -9.27
C ILE A 29 -13.30 18.74 -7.82
N ALA A 30 -14.58 18.41 -7.59
CA ALA A 30 -15.17 18.53 -6.26
C ALA A 30 -14.60 17.51 -5.26
N SER A 31 -14.06 16.38 -5.73
CA SER A 31 -13.41 15.38 -4.86
C SER A 31 -12.28 15.97 -4.01
N TYR A 32 -11.51 16.92 -4.55
CA TYR A 32 -10.44 17.60 -3.80
C TYR A 32 -10.99 18.43 -2.64
N VAL A 33 -12.17 19.03 -2.80
CA VAL A 33 -12.86 19.76 -1.73
C VAL A 33 -13.42 18.78 -0.70
N VAL A 34 -14.02 17.67 -1.16
CA VAL A 34 -14.52 16.60 -0.28
C VAL A 34 -13.40 16.06 0.60
N ILE A 35 -12.21 15.82 0.06
CA ILE A 35 -11.02 15.43 0.84
C ILE A 35 -10.75 16.41 1.99
N ARG A 36 -10.85 17.73 1.74
CA ARG A 36 -10.66 18.75 2.80
C ARG A 36 -11.79 18.74 3.82
N VAL A 37 -13.01 18.41 3.42
CA VAL A 37 -14.17 18.26 4.31
C VAL A 37 -14.02 17.04 5.21
N LEU A 38 -13.70 15.87 4.64
CA LEU A 38 -13.49 14.61 5.36
C LEU A 38 -12.44 14.75 6.47
N ASN A 39 -11.38 15.53 6.22
CA ASN A 39 -10.33 15.82 7.21
C ASN A 39 -10.85 16.49 8.49
N ARG A 40 -12.03 17.11 8.46
CA ARG A 40 -12.57 17.91 9.56
C ARG A 40 -13.85 17.35 10.20
N LEU A 41 -14.42 16.28 9.65
CA LEU A 41 -15.65 15.68 10.18
C LEU A 41 -15.46 15.18 11.64
N SER A 42 -16.58 15.20 12.38
CA SER A 42 -16.69 14.47 13.65
C SER A 42 -16.71 12.96 13.38
N LYS A 43 -16.74 12.15 14.42
CA LYS A 43 -16.79 10.70 14.26
C LYS A 43 -18.11 10.27 13.61
N GLU A 44 -19.22 10.84 14.08
CA GLU A 44 -20.59 10.51 13.66
C GLU A 44 -20.81 10.91 12.20
N ASP A 45 -20.47 12.16 11.85
CA ASP A 45 -20.57 12.65 10.46
C ASP A 45 -19.67 11.84 9.51
N LEU A 46 -18.53 11.33 10.00
CA LEU A 46 -17.62 10.51 9.20
C LEU A 46 -18.19 9.11 8.95
N GLU A 47 -18.82 8.48 9.94
CA GLU A 47 -19.46 7.17 9.79
C GLU A 47 -20.65 7.23 8.81
N GLU A 48 -21.44 8.31 8.85
CA GLU A 48 -22.47 8.60 7.85
C GLU A 48 -21.84 8.73 6.44
N ALA A 49 -20.78 9.53 6.31
CA ALA A 49 -20.07 9.70 5.04
C ALA A 49 -19.47 8.39 4.49
N VAL A 50 -18.94 7.52 5.35
CA VAL A 50 -18.46 6.19 4.96
C VAL A 50 -19.59 5.36 4.37
N THR A 51 -20.76 5.40 5.01
CA THR A 51 -21.95 4.66 4.56
C THR A 51 -22.41 5.12 3.19
N GLU A 52 -22.43 6.44 2.94
CA GLU A 52 -22.83 7.00 1.65
C GLU A 52 -21.79 6.79 0.53
N ILE A 53 -20.50 6.84 0.85
CA ILE A 53 -19.41 6.73 -0.15
C ILE A 53 -19.12 5.27 -0.50
N SER A 54 -19.33 4.32 0.42
CA SER A 54 -18.99 2.89 0.22
C SER A 54 -19.54 2.28 -1.08
N PRO A 55 -20.82 2.51 -1.46
CA PRO A 55 -21.36 2.00 -2.73
C PRO A 55 -20.69 2.57 -3.99
N GLN A 56 -19.95 3.68 -3.88
CA GLN A 56 -19.28 4.34 -5.00
C GLN A 56 -17.80 3.94 -5.12
N ILE A 57 -17.27 3.09 -4.22
CA ILE A 57 -15.86 2.71 -4.19
C ILE A 57 -15.42 2.05 -5.49
N ASP A 58 -16.24 1.18 -6.07
CA ASP A 58 -15.97 0.54 -7.36
C ASP A 58 -15.72 1.57 -8.48
N GLY A 59 -16.61 2.54 -8.62
CA GLY A 59 -16.46 3.62 -9.60
C GLY A 59 -15.30 4.58 -9.31
N LEU A 60 -14.86 4.69 -8.05
CA LEU A 60 -13.68 5.48 -7.68
C LEU A 60 -12.39 4.74 -8.03
N VAL A 61 -12.34 3.43 -7.80
CA VAL A 61 -11.21 2.56 -8.16
C VAL A 61 -11.06 2.50 -9.68
N ALA A 62 -12.14 2.26 -10.42
CA ALA A 62 -12.13 2.20 -11.89
C ALA A 62 -11.62 3.49 -12.57
N ARG A 63 -11.69 4.63 -11.86
CA ARG A 63 -11.22 5.94 -12.34
C ARG A 63 -9.88 6.37 -11.74
N ASN A 64 -9.19 5.49 -11.02
CA ASN A 64 -7.92 5.76 -10.33
C ASN A 64 -8.00 6.93 -9.31
N ARG A 65 -9.17 7.13 -8.68
CA ARG A 65 -9.42 8.18 -7.68
C ARG A 65 -9.25 7.66 -6.27
N THR A 66 -8.13 7.01 -6.00
CA THR A 66 -7.87 6.33 -4.72
C THR A 66 -7.54 7.30 -3.57
N ASN A 67 -7.19 8.56 -3.86
CA ASN A 67 -6.87 9.56 -2.84
C ASN A 67 -8.01 9.82 -1.85
N ILE A 68 -9.26 9.82 -2.32
CA ILE A 68 -10.41 10.00 -1.41
C ILE A 68 -10.60 8.78 -0.51
N ILE A 69 -10.39 7.57 -1.03
CA ILE A 69 -10.46 6.30 -0.30
C ILE A 69 -9.37 6.29 0.78
N LYS A 70 -8.14 6.66 0.41
CA LYS A 70 -7.00 6.81 1.33
C LYS A 70 -7.33 7.76 2.47
N VAL A 71 -7.83 8.96 2.15
CA VAL A 71 -8.18 9.96 3.18
C VAL A 71 -9.29 9.43 4.07
N LEU A 72 -10.34 8.82 3.51
CA LEU A 72 -11.45 8.27 4.29
C LEU A 72 -10.96 7.25 5.32
N LEU A 73 -10.11 6.30 4.91
CA LEU A 73 -9.46 5.32 5.79
C LEU A 73 -8.60 5.96 6.88
N GLU A 74 -7.73 6.90 6.51
CA GLU A 74 -6.87 7.64 7.46
C GLU A 74 -7.71 8.40 8.49
N ARG A 75 -8.81 9.00 8.06
CA ARG A 75 -9.73 9.72 8.95
C ARG A 75 -10.50 8.79 9.87
N CYS A 76 -10.94 7.62 9.38
CA CYS A 76 -11.56 6.62 10.22
C CYS A 76 -10.61 6.17 11.33
N GLN A 77 -9.34 5.93 11.00
CA GLN A 77 -8.32 5.58 12.00
C GLN A 77 -8.12 6.70 13.04
N VAL A 78 -7.97 7.95 12.61
CA VAL A 78 -7.79 9.11 13.52
C VAL A 78 -8.99 9.29 14.44
N ARG A 79 -10.21 9.03 13.96
CA ARG A 79 -11.45 9.19 14.73
C ARG A 79 -11.90 7.92 15.45
N ARG A 80 -11.17 6.80 15.32
CA ARG A 80 -11.57 5.48 15.84
C ARG A 80 -12.98 5.08 15.37
N ALA A 81 -13.28 5.34 14.11
CA ALA A 81 -14.46 4.85 13.41
C ALA A 81 -14.15 3.49 12.77
N SER A 82 -15.18 2.66 12.57
CA SER A 82 -15.00 1.34 11.95
C SER A 82 -14.53 1.47 10.49
N THR A 83 -13.54 0.66 10.11
CA THR A 83 -13.01 0.57 8.74
C THR A 83 -13.46 -0.69 8.02
N GLU A 84 -14.24 -1.55 8.66
CA GLU A 84 -14.57 -2.89 8.16
C GLU A 84 -15.40 -2.85 6.88
N ALA A 85 -16.55 -2.17 6.89
CA ALA A 85 -17.43 -2.03 5.73
C ALA A 85 -16.72 -1.38 4.54
N LEU A 86 -15.89 -0.37 4.80
CA LEU A 86 -15.09 0.31 3.79
C LEU A 86 -14.03 -0.62 3.19
N THR A 87 -13.35 -1.40 4.03
CA THR A 87 -12.35 -2.39 3.58
C THR A 87 -12.98 -3.47 2.72
N ASN A 88 -14.16 -3.97 3.10
CA ASN A 88 -14.90 -4.95 2.31
C ASN A 88 -15.29 -4.40 0.94
N SER A 89 -15.70 -3.12 0.89
CA SER A 89 -16.02 -2.44 -0.38
C SER A 89 -14.78 -2.28 -1.27
N ILE A 90 -13.61 -1.98 -0.69
CA ILE A 90 -12.33 -1.91 -1.41
C ILE A 90 -11.94 -3.30 -1.93
N ALA A 91 -12.06 -4.34 -1.10
CA ALA A 91 -11.78 -5.72 -1.49
C ALA A 91 -12.65 -6.15 -2.68
N ALA A 92 -13.95 -5.82 -2.64
CA ALA A 92 -14.88 -6.11 -3.72
C ALA A 92 -14.51 -5.38 -5.02
N ALA A 93 -14.13 -4.10 -4.93
CA ALA A 93 -13.77 -3.28 -6.10
C ALA A 93 -12.49 -3.77 -6.82
N TYR A 94 -11.48 -4.24 -6.08
CA TYR A 94 -10.28 -4.83 -6.70
C TYR A 94 -10.46 -6.31 -7.12
N GLY A 95 -11.55 -6.93 -6.67
CA GLY A 95 -11.92 -8.31 -6.96
C GLY A 95 -11.42 -9.32 -5.91
N SER A 96 -11.99 -10.53 -5.95
CA SER A 96 -11.74 -11.57 -4.95
C SER A 96 -10.37 -12.26 -5.07
N ASP A 97 -9.65 -12.06 -6.18
CA ASP A 97 -8.35 -12.70 -6.40
C ASP A 97 -7.22 -11.95 -5.67
N LYS A 98 -6.74 -12.56 -4.59
CA LYS A 98 -5.65 -12.06 -3.76
C LYS A 98 -4.33 -11.93 -4.54
N ASN A 99 -4.12 -12.75 -5.55
CA ASN A 99 -2.90 -12.77 -6.36
C ASN A 99 -2.81 -11.57 -7.31
N GLN A 100 -3.96 -10.99 -7.67
CA GLN A 100 -4.02 -9.85 -8.57
C GLN A 100 -4.26 -8.53 -7.84
N LEU A 101 -4.75 -8.56 -6.60
CA LEU A 101 -5.12 -7.36 -5.86
C LEU A 101 -3.96 -6.35 -5.80
N MET A 102 -2.74 -6.79 -5.52
CA MET A 102 -1.56 -5.92 -5.47
C MET A 102 -1.18 -5.31 -6.81
N LEU A 103 -1.21 -6.10 -7.88
CA LEU A 103 -0.92 -5.65 -9.23
C LEU A 103 -1.98 -4.65 -9.72
N LYS A 104 -3.26 -4.91 -9.44
CA LYS A 104 -4.38 -4.00 -9.74
C LYS A 104 -4.34 -2.72 -8.92
N MET A 105 -4.05 -2.81 -7.62
CA MET A 105 -3.88 -1.62 -6.78
C MET A 105 -2.72 -0.76 -7.28
N ALA A 106 -1.61 -1.38 -7.67
CA ALA A 106 -0.45 -0.67 -8.20
C ALA A 106 -0.57 -0.31 -9.68
N ASP A 107 -1.70 -0.57 -10.35
CA ASP A 107 -1.95 -0.31 -11.78
C ASP A 107 -0.79 -0.75 -12.70
N ILE A 108 -0.29 -1.96 -12.46
CA ILE A 108 0.84 -2.53 -13.21
C ILE A 108 0.59 -4.01 -13.55
N SER A 109 0.84 -4.37 -14.80
CA SER A 109 0.76 -5.76 -15.24
C SER A 109 2.01 -6.54 -14.81
N LEU A 110 1.89 -7.86 -14.66
CA LEU A 110 3.04 -8.71 -14.34
C LEU A 110 4.10 -8.66 -15.45
N GLU A 111 3.70 -8.56 -16.70
CA GLU A 111 4.60 -8.45 -17.86
C GLU A 111 5.41 -7.15 -17.82
N THR A 112 4.75 -6.01 -17.58
CA THR A 112 5.42 -4.72 -17.45
C THR A 112 6.36 -4.71 -16.25
N LEU A 113 5.94 -5.29 -15.13
CA LEU A 113 6.74 -5.36 -13.91
C LEU A 113 8.01 -6.20 -14.15
N THR A 114 7.87 -7.40 -14.72
CA THR A 114 9.00 -8.30 -14.98
C THR A 114 9.97 -7.73 -16.02
N ALA A 115 9.47 -7.09 -17.08
CA ALA A 115 10.31 -6.40 -18.05
C ALA A 115 11.06 -5.21 -17.44
N ALA A 116 10.42 -4.46 -16.55
CA ALA A 116 11.03 -3.32 -15.89
C ALA A 116 12.07 -3.71 -14.83
N THR A 117 12.05 -4.95 -14.34
CA THR A 117 12.96 -5.41 -13.27
C THR A 117 13.89 -6.53 -13.73
N ALA A 118 13.90 -6.84 -15.02
CA ALA A 118 14.83 -7.79 -15.59
C ALA A 118 16.27 -7.26 -15.41
N PRO A 119 17.23 -8.11 -15.05
CA PRO A 119 18.63 -7.70 -15.02
C PRO A 119 19.04 -7.21 -16.41
N PRO A 120 19.91 -6.18 -16.51
CA PRO A 120 20.44 -5.76 -17.79
C PRO A 120 21.10 -6.96 -18.45
N GLY A 121 20.59 -7.37 -19.61
CA GLY A 121 21.19 -8.45 -20.39
C GLY A 121 22.61 -8.06 -20.74
N ALA A 122 23.57 -8.94 -20.44
CA ALA A 122 24.88 -8.87 -21.07
C ALA A 122 24.68 -9.17 -22.56
N THR A 123 24.88 -8.18 -23.42
CA THR A 123 25.09 -8.43 -24.84
C THR A 123 26.47 -9.08 -24.98
N ASP A 124 26.52 -10.25 -25.62
CA ASP A 124 27.78 -10.98 -25.89
C ASP A 124 28.75 -10.20 -26.80
N ASP A 125 28.24 -9.16 -27.47
CA ASP A 125 29.03 -8.18 -28.21
C ASP A 125 29.15 -6.91 -27.37
N GLY A 126 30.38 -6.44 -27.11
CA GLY A 126 30.77 -5.29 -26.28
C GLY A 126 30.24 -3.90 -26.69
N THR A 127 29.04 -3.84 -27.23
CA THR A 127 28.20 -2.66 -27.33
C THR A 127 27.51 -2.39 -25.98
N PRO A 128 27.40 -1.12 -25.54
CA PRO A 128 26.72 -0.80 -24.30
C PRO A 128 25.25 -1.24 -24.42
N ALA A 129 24.82 -2.10 -23.49
CA ALA A 129 23.43 -2.52 -23.39
C ALA A 129 22.52 -1.28 -23.41
N PRO A 130 21.42 -1.29 -24.20
CA PRO A 130 20.52 -0.16 -24.25
C PRO A 130 20.02 0.12 -22.83
N VAL A 131 20.19 1.37 -22.37
CA VAL A 131 19.66 1.84 -21.09
C VAL A 131 18.20 1.42 -21.06
N VAL A 132 17.84 0.48 -20.18
CA VAL A 132 16.46 0.08 -19.98
C VAL A 132 15.74 1.32 -19.49
N ILE A 133 15.04 2.00 -20.40
CA ILE A 133 14.20 3.14 -20.07
C ILE A 133 13.04 2.55 -19.27
N HIS A 134 13.21 2.46 -17.96
CA HIS A 134 12.13 2.06 -17.07
C HIS A 134 10.95 3.00 -17.35
N PRO A 135 9.76 2.47 -17.70
CA PRO A 135 8.60 3.31 -17.96
C PRO A 135 8.37 4.18 -16.73
N LYS A 136 8.34 5.50 -16.93
CA LYS A 136 8.07 6.46 -15.85
C LYS A 136 6.75 6.07 -15.20
N SER A 137 6.78 6.00 -13.87
CA SER A 137 5.59 5.68 -13.07
C SER A 137 4.44 6.62 -13.43
N THR A 138 3.27 6.05 -13.69
CA THR A 138 2.07 6.84 -13.97
C THR A 138 1.49 7.39 -12.66
N PRO A 139 0.74 8.51 -12.70
CA PRO A 139 0.05 9.02 -11.51
C PRO A 139 -0.91 8.00 -10.86
N SER A 140 -1.51 7.10 -11.65
CA SER A 140 -2.38 6.04 -11.13
C SER A 140 -1.60 5.02 -10.31
N GLN A 141 -0.43 4.57 -10.79
CA GLN A 141 0.47 3.68 -10.06
C GLN A 141 0.89 4.29 -8.72
N LEU A 142 1.24 5.58 -8.71
CA LEU A 142 1.60 6.30 -7.49
C LEU A 142 0.43 6.36 -6.49
N HIS A 143 -0.76 6.78 -6.92
CA HIS A 143 -1.93 6.88 -6.04
C HIS A 143 -2.37 5.52 -5.50
N GLY A 144 -2.25 4.47 -6.32
CA GLY A 144 -2.48 3.09 -5.93
C GLY A 144 -1.52 2.60 -4.84
N SER A 145 -0.21 2.83 -5.05
CA SER A 145 0.82 2.52 -4.06
C SER A 145 0.61 3.28 -2.75
N LEU A 146 0.27 4.58 -2.81
CA LEU A 146 -0.02 5.38 -1.62
C LEU A 146 -1.25 4.88 -0.85
N LEU A 147 -2.28 4.38 -1.55
CA LEU A 147 -3.43 3.75 -0.90
C LEU A 147 -3.01 2.46 -0.17
N ALA A 148 -2.25 1.58 -0.82
CA ALA A 148 -1.78 0.34 -0.21
C ALA A 148 -0.90 0.60 1.02
N GLN A 149 0.01 1.58 0.93
CA GLN A 149 0.84 2.02 2.07
C GLN A 149 -0.01 2.58 3.23
N ALA A 150 -1.06 3.35 2.94
CA ALA A 150 -1.96 3.86 3.97
C ALA A 150 -2.75 2.73 4.64
N MET A 151 -3.21 1.74 3.88
CA MET A 151 -3.89 0.56 4.40
C MET A 151 -2.98 -0.26 5.34
N LEU A 152 -1.71 -0.44 4.98
CA LEU A 152 -0.73 -1.13 5.85
C LEU A 152 -0.49 -0.42 7.19
N LYS A 153 -0.60 0.91 7.24
CA LYS A 153 -0.45 1.71 8.46
C LYS A 153 -1.66 1.65 9.38
N ILE A 154 -2.81 1.19 8.88
CA ILE A 154 -4.05 1.14 9.64
C ILE A 154 -4.24 -0.30 10.16
N PRO A 155 -4.12 -0.53 11.49
CA PRO A 155 -4.26 -1.86 12.05
C PRO A 155 -5.67 -2.43 11.83
N GLY A 156 -5.78 -3.76 11.78
CA GLY A 156 -7.04 -4.46 11.58
C GLY A 156 -7.31 -4.80 10.10
N PRO A 157 -8.57 -4.72 9.64
CA PRO A 157 -8.95 -5.19 8.30
C PRO A 157 -8.14 -4.58 7.14
N PRO A 158 -7.85 -3.26 7.09
CA PRO A 158 -7.09 -2.68 5.98
C PRO A 158 -5.69 -3.28 5.83
N ALA A 159 -4.92 -3.36 6.92
CA ALA A 159 -3.58 -3.95 6.88
C ALA A 159 -3.62 -5.44 6.55
N GLN A 160 -4.57 -6.19 7.13
CA GLN A 160 -4.71 -7.62 6.88
C GLN A 160 -5.01 -7.93 5.40
N LEU A 161 -5.83 -7.11 4.74
CA LEU A 161 -6.13 -7.27 3.31
C LEU A 161 -4.86 -7.19 2.47
N ILE A 162 -4.02 -6.18 2.68
CA ILE A 162 -2.78 -5.99 1.93
C ILE A 162 -1.75 -7.07 2.28
N GLN A 163 -1.62 -7.41 3.56
CA GLN A 163 -0.72 -8.46 4.02
C GLN A 163 -1.07 -9.83 3.40
N ASN A 164 -2.35 -10.18 3.38
CA ASN A 164 -2.82 -11.42 2.77
C ASN A 164 -2.61 -11.43 1.25
N ALA A 165 -2.77 -10.29 0.58
CA ALA A 165 -2.50 -10.17 -0.86
C ALA A 165 -1.00 -10.35 -1.15
N LEU A 166 -0.12 -9.71 -0.37
CA LEU A 166 1.33 -9.86 -0.52
C LEU A 166 1.82 -11.30 -0.27
N LEU A 167 1.29 -11.98 0.76
CA LEU A 167 1.66 -13.37 1.04
C LEU A 167 1.10 -14.38 0.03
N ALA A 168 0.11 -14.01 -0.78
CA ALA A 168 -0.45 -14.86 -1.82
C ALA A 168 0.38 -14.80 -3.12
N LEU A 169 1.20 -13.76 -3.29
CA LEU A 169 2.03 -13.59 -4.49
C LEU A 169 3.16 -14.61 -4.57
N PRO A 170 3.55 -15.04 -5.78
CA PRO A 170 4.77 -15.79 -6.00
C PRO A 170 6.02 -15.01 -5.56
N THR A 171 7.02 -15.70 -5.04
CA THR A 171 8.34 -15.16 -4.66
C THR A 171 8.96 -14.28 -5.75
N SER A 172 8.88 -14.71 -7.03
CA SER A 172 9.40 -13.95 -8.17
C SER A 172 8.68 -12.61 -8.36
N THR A 173 7.37 -12.56 -8.13
CA THR A 173 6.57 -11.33 -8.21
C THR A 173 6.89 -10.40 -7.04
N ILE A 174 7.07 -10.93 -5.83
CA ILE A 174 7.47 -10.13 -4.67
C ILE A 174 8.84 -9.49 -4.92
N LEU A 175 9.81 -10.24 -5.45
CA LEU A 175 11.12 -9.70 -5.80
C LEU A 175 11.02 -8.60 -6.86
N ALA A 176 10.19 -8.78 -7.88
CA ALA A 176 9.97 -7.74 -8.88
C ALA A 176 9.31 -6.49 -8.28
N LEU A 177 8.31 -6.63 -7.41
CA LEU A 177 7.70 -5.50 -6.70
C LEU A 177 8.73 -4.71 -5.86
N SER A 178 9.71 -5.41 -5.29
CA SER A 178 10.81 -4.84 -4.52
C SER A 178 11.80 -4.03 -5.36
N LEU A 179 11.94 -4.36 -6.65
CA LEU A 179 12.88 -3.70 -7.56
C LEU A 179 12.25 -2.52 -8.32
N TYR A 180 10.92 -2.44 -8.37
CA TYR A 180 10.21 -1.38 -9.08
C TYR A 180 9.90 -0.18 -8.18
N GLN A 181 10.28 1.02 -8.63
CA GLN A 181 10.31 2.26 -7.82
C GLN A 181 8.98 2.63 -7.15
N THR A 182 7.83 2.30 -7.75
CA THR A 182 6.53 2.68 -7.16
C THR A 182 6.06 1.67 -6.12
N THR A 183 6.34 0.39 -6.36
CA THR A 183 5.87 -0.72 -5.53
C THR A 183 6.84 -1.08 -4.42
N THR A 184 8.13 -0.74 -4.55
CA THR A 184 9.14 -0.90 -3.48
C THR A 184 8.68 -0.24 -2.18
N HIS A 185 8.03 0.93 -2.27
CA HIS A 185 7.50 1.63 -1.11
C HIS A 185 6.36 0.88 -0.40
N ILE A 186 5.61 0.03 -1.10
CA ILE A 186 4.60 -0.86 -0.48
C ILE A 186 5.32 -1.93 0.34
N ILE A 187 6.36 -2.53 -0.22
CA ILE A 187 7.19 -3.54 0.46
C ILE A 187 7.85 -2.93 1.69
N GLN A 188 8.47 -1.75 1.57
CA GLN A 188 9.06 -1.04 2.70
C GLN A 188 8.04 -0.79 3.81
N ALA A 189 6.87 -0.26 3.47
CA ALA A 189 5.81 -0.01 4.45
C ALA A 189 5.34 -1.30 5.14
N SER A 190 5.39 -2.44 4.44
CA SER A 190 5.00 -3.75 5.00
C SER A 190 6.03 -4.34 5.98
N LEU A 191 7.30 -3.95 5.87
CA LEU A 191 8.39 -4.38 6.76
C LEU A 191 8.41 -3.61 8.09
N LEU A 192 7.77 -2.44 8.14
CA LEU A 192 7.71 -1.64 9.36
C LEU A 192 6.97 -2.39 10.49
N PRO A 193 7.45 -2.29 11.74
CA PRO A 193 6.76 -2.88 12.89
C PRO A 193 5.40 -2.21 13.12
N SER A 194 4.41 -3.00 13.54
CA SER A 194 3.13 -2.46 14.01
C SER A 194 3.33 -1.47 15.18
N PRO A 195 2.55 -0.39 15.28
CA PRO A 195 2.59 0.54 16.41
C PRO A 195 2.31 -0.14 17.76
N PRO A 196 2.77 0.45 18.88
CA PRO A 196 2.44 -0.07 20.21
C PRO A 196 0.93 -0.11 20.44
N ASN A 197 0.45 -1.10 21.19
CA ASN A 197 -0.97 -1.36 21.46
C ASN A 197 -1.80 -1.84 20.25
N THR A 198 -1.17 -2.43 19.24
CA THR A 198 -1.85 -3.07 18.09
C THR A 198 -1.37 -4.51 17.89
N PRO A 199 -2.13 -5.37 17.20
CA PRO A 199 -1.68 -6.74 16.91
C PRO A 199 -0.36 -6.75 16.15
N SER A 200 0.58 -7.57 16.62
CA SER A 200 1.92 -7.67 16.02
C SER A 200 1.86 -8.27 14.62
N ASN A 201 2.52 -7.63 13.67
CA ASN A 201 2.71 -8.12 12.30
C ASN A 201 3.98 -8.99 12.14
N LEU A 202 4.63 -9.43 13.23
CA LEU A 202 5.91 -10.14 13.19
C LEU A 202 5.87 -11.41 12.34
N LEU A 203 4.82 -12.23 12.46
CA LEU A 203 4.70 -13.46 11.67
C LEU A 203 4.56 -13.18 10.17
N PHE A 204 3.78 -12.16 9.81
CA PHE A 204 3.67 -11.69 8.42
C PHE A 204 5.03 -11.26 7.89
N ARG A 205 5.75 -10.39 8.64
CA ARG A 205 7.06 -9.90 8.24
C ARG A 205 8.06 -11.03 8.02
N ARG A 206 8.15 -11.99 8.93
CA ARG A 206 9.01 -13.17 8.77
C ARG A 206 8.70 -13.95 7.49
N LYS A 207 7.43 -14.19 7.19
CA LYS A 207 7.02 -14.88 5.95
C LYS A 207 7.38 -14.08 4.70
N LEU A 208 7.15 -12.77 4.72
CA LEU A 208 7.48 -11.89 3.60
C LEU A 208 9.00 -11.84 3.35
N ILE A 209 9.79 -11.67 4.42
CA ILE A 209 11.25 -11.66 4.36
C ILE A 209 11.78 -12.96 3.78
N ASN A 210 11.29 -14.11 4.26
CA ASN A 210 11.64 -15.42 3.71
C ASN A 210 11.30 -15.51 2.22
N SER A 211 10.17 -14.95 1.80
CA SER A 211 9.76 -14.94 0.39
C SER A 211 10.61 -14.02 -0.48
N MET A 212 11.35 -13.06 0.08
CA MET A 212 12.26 -12.19 -0.69
C MET A 212 13.68 -12.73 -0.77
N ILE A 213 14.15 -13.39 0.29
CA ILE A 213 15.55 -13.84 0.42
C ILE A 213 15.71 -15.29 -0.06
N SER A 214 14.65 -16.11 0.04
CA SER A 214 14.73 -17.50 -0.37
C SER A 214 15.06 -17.61 -1.86
N PRO A 215 16.09 -18.41 -2.22
CA PRO A 215 16.44 -18.62 -3.62
C PRO A 215 15.25 -19.25 -4.34
N ALA A 216 14.91 -18.73 -5.52
CA ALA A 216 13.88 -19.33 -6.35
C ALA A 216 14.29 -20.79 -6.65
N THR A 217 13.44 -21.75 -6.31
CA THR A 217 13.66 -23.19 -6.54
C THR A 217 13.65 -23.58 -8.03
N SER A 218 13.50 -22.62 -8.94
CA SER A 218 13.63 -22.81 -10.37
C SER A 218 15.10 -22.89 -10.77
N THR A 219 15.54 -24.13 -10.99
CA THR A 219 16.77 -24.56 -11.65
C THR A 219 16.95 -23.92 -13.03
N THR A 220 17.62 -22.76 -13.10
CA THR A 220 18.32 -22.29 -14.30
C THR A 220 19.63 -21.63 -13.88
N ALA A 221 20.74 -22.07 -14.49
CA ALA A 221 22.13 -21.88 -14.05
C ALA A 221 22.69 -20.43 -14.14
N SER A 222 21.85 -19.40 -14.26
CA SER A 222 22.29 -18.00 -14.45
C SER A 222 21.60 -16.96 -13.54
N THR A 223 20.73 -17.36 -12.61
CA THR A 223 19.99 -16.40 -11.77
C THR A 223 20.79 -16.01 -10.53
N GLN A 224 21.32 -14.79 -10.54
CA GLN A 224 21.97 -14.16 -9.39
C GLN A 224 21.07 -14.25 -8.13
N PRO A 225 21.63 -14.51 -6.92
CA PRO A 225 20.82 -14.64 -5.71
C PRO A 225 20.01 -13.36 -5.43
N PRO A 226 18.76 -13.48 -4.92
CA PRO A 226 17.85 -12.34 -4.75
C PRO A 226 18.45 -11.17 -3.97
N ILE A 227 19.27 -11.45 -2.96
CA ILE A 227 19.91 -10.43 -2.13
C ILE A 227 20.91 -9.57 -2.91
N ILE A 228 21.67 -10.16 -3.82
CA ILE A 228 22.60 -9.42 -4.67
C ILE A 228 21.81 -8.63 -5.72
N THR A 229 20.72 -9.19 -6.23
CA THR A 229 19.82 -8.48 -7.16
C THR A 229 19.22 -7.23 -6.52
N LEU A 230 18.81 -7.31 -5.25
CA LEU A 230 18.37 -6.16 -4.47
C LEU A 230 19.50 -5.15 -4.25
N SER A 231 20.73 -5.59 -3.96
CA SER A 231 21.85 -4.68 -3.69
C SER A 231 22.34 -3.91 -4.93
N LEU A 232 22.18 -4.48 -6.13
CA LEU A 232 22.55 -3.84 -7.38
C LEU A 232 21.50 -2.85 -7.91
N SER A 233 20.27 -2.88 -7.37
CA SER A 233 19.19 -1.97 -7.76
C SER A 233 19.09 -0.78 -6.82
N SER A 234 18.97 0.43 -7.38
CA SER A 234 18.76 1.65 -6.60
C SER A 234 17.47 1.62 -5.75
N ALA A 235 16.44 0.91 -6.19
CA ALA A 235 15.20 0.74 -5.42
C ALA A 235 15.31 -0.38 -4.38
N GLY A 236 16.11 -1.41 -4.68
CA GLY A 236 16.30 -2.58 -3.83
C GLY A 236 17.20 -2.32 -2.62
N THR A 237 18.17 -1.41 -2.71
CA THR A 237 19.06 -1.04 -1.59
C THR A 237 18.29 -0.53 -0.38
N HIS A 238 17.27 0.31 -0.59
CA HIS A 238 16.44 0.80 0.50
C HIS A 238 15.58 -0.29 1.16
N ILE A 239 15.32 -1.41 0.47
CA ILE A 239 14.68 -2.58 1.08
C ILE A 239 15.68 -3.31 1.96
N LEU A 240 16.93 -3.48 1.52
CA LEU A 240 17.99 -4.08 2.34
C LEU A 240 18.20 -3.29 3.63
N ASP A 241 18.22 -1.96 3.57
CA ASP A 241 18.28 -1.10 4.76
C ASP A 241 17.08 -1.33 5.69
N SER A 242 15.87 -1.42 5.12
CA SER A 242 14.65 -1.69 5.87
C SER A 242 14.67 -3.07 6.54
N LEU A 243 15.23 -4.07 5.87
CA LEU A 243 15.41 -5.43 6.39
C LEU A 243 16.38 -5.43 7.56
N LEU A 244 17.53 -4.77 7.42
CA LEU A 244 18.52 -4.66 8.48
C LEU A 244 17.91 -4.05 9.74
N HIS A 245 17.23 -2.91 9.60
CA HIS A 245 16.57 -2.24 10.72
C HIS A 245 15.50 -3.13 11.38
N THR A 246 14.70 -3.82 10.57
CA THR A 246 13.64 -4.73 11.05
C THR A 246 14.19 -5.95 11.80
N THR A 247 15.30 -6.52 11.33
CA THR A 247 15.94 -7.67 12.00
C THR A 247 16.59 -7.29 13.33
N HIS A 248 17.16 -6.09 13.43
CA HIS A 248 17.74 -5.58 14.67
C HIS A 248 16.67 -5.39 15.77
N ASP A 249 15.54 -4.78 15.43
CA ASP A 249 14.43 -4.58 16.38
C ASP A 249 13.86 -5.92 16.88
N SER A 250 13.78 -6.92 16.00
CA SER A 250 13.27 -8.25 16.34
C SER A 250 14.13 -8.94 17.43
N HIS A 251 15.44 -8.67 17.45
CA HIS A 251 16.36 -9.24 18.43
C HIS A 251 16.26 -8.55 19.81
N LEU A 252 15.92 -7.26 19.83
CA LEU A 252 15.70 -6.50 21.07
C LEU A 252 14.40 -6.92 21.78
N TYR A 253 13.33 -7.21 21.04
CA TYR A 253 12.09 -7.74 21.64
C TYR A 253 12.27 -9.15 22.24
N PHE A 254 13.22 -9.94 21.74
CA PHE A 254 13.53 -11.27 22.28
C PHE A 254 14.21 -11.20 23.65
N PHE A 255 15.08 -10.21 23.88
CA PHE A 255 15.69 -9.98 25.20
C PHE A 255 14.74 -9.28 26.19
N GLY A 256 13.83 -8.42 25.71
CA GLY A 256 12.85 -7.73 26.57
C GLY A 256 11.80 -8.63 27.22
N PHE A 257 11.42 -9.75 26.57
CA PHE A 257 10.45 -10.70 27.14
C PHE A 257 11.06 -11.70 28.13
N SER A 258 12.39 -11.89 28.09
CA SER A 258 13.08 -12.79 29.03
C SER A 258 13.37 -12.14 30.40
N LEU A 259 13.15 -10.83 30.56
CA LEU A 259 13.43 -10.11 31.81
C LEU A 259 12.21 -9.88 32.72
N PHE A 260 11.00 -10.32 32.33
CA PHE A 260 9.76 -10.16 33.11
C PHE A 260 9.09 -11.48 33.51
N SER A 261 9.84 -12.59 33.49
CA SER A 261 9.46 -13.82 34.19
C SER A 261 10.62 -14.31 35.06
N LEU A 262 10.75 -13.67 36.22
CA LEU A 262 11.37 -14.18 37.44
C LEU A 262 10.79 -13.43 38.63
#